data_AF-A0A392MU29-F1
#
_entry.id   AF-A0A392MU29-F1
#
_cell.length_a   1.000
_cell.length_b   1.000
_cell.length_c   1.000
_cell.angle_alpha   90.00
_cell.angle_beta   90.00
_cell.angle_gamma   90.00
#
_symmetry.space_group_name_H-M   'P 1'
#
loop_
_entity.id
_entity.type
_entity.pdbx_description
1 polymer ?
#
loop_
_entity_poly.entity_id
_entity_poly.type
_entity_poly.pdbx_seq_one_letter_code
_entity_poly.pdbx_strand_id
1 'polypeptide(L)'
;MRMEYLKSVLRQEVGFFDTQTAGSSTTYQVVSLISSDANTVQSALSEKIPDCLTYVSAFLFCHIFAFVLSWRLALAAIPLSVMFIVPALVFGKMMLDVTMKMIESYGVAGGIAEQAISSIRTVFSYVGENQTLKRFSTALQKTMELGIKQGFAKGLMLGSMGVIYVSWGFQAWVGTFLISEKGEKGGHVFVAGFNILMGGL
;
A
#
# COMPACT_ATOMS: atom_id res chain seq x y z
N MET A 1 8.84 12.76 20.51
CA MET A 1 9.00 13.18 19.10
C MET A 1 8.38 14.56 18.84
N ARG A 2 7.07 14.77 19.02
CA ARG A 2 6.40 16.08 18.79
C ARG A 2 7.03 17.25 19.57
N MET A 3 7.35 17.06 20.84
CA MET A 3 7.93 18.10 21.70
C MET A 3 9.39 18.44 21.34
N GLU A 4 10.20 17.44 21.00
CA GLU A 4 11.59 17.64 20.56
C GLU A 4 11.66 18.31 19.17
N TYR A 5 10.74 17.96 18.27
CA TYR A 5 10.63 18.61 16.97
C TYR A 5 10.21 20.08 17.13
N LEU A 6 9.17 20.37 17.93
CA LEU A 6 8.76 21.75 18.22
C LEU A 6 9.90 22.56 18.86
N LYS A 7 10.65 21.96 19.80
CA LYS A 7 11.82 22.57 20.43
C LYS A 7 12.94 22.83 19.43
N SER A 8 13.13 21.96 18.44
CA SER A 8 14.11 22.15 17.36
C SER A 8 13.71 23.29 16.42
N VAL A 9 12.42 23.37 16.05
CA VAL A 9 11.89 24.44 15.19
C VAL A 9 11.95 25.80 15.90
N LEU A 10 11.62 25.86 17.19
CA LEU A 10 11.72 27.10 17.98
C LEU A 10 13.17 27.56 18.23
N ARG A 11 14.16 26.70 17.98
CA ARG A 11 15.60 27.02 18.09
C ARG A 11 16.21 27.48 16.76
N GLN A 12 15.48 27.45 15.66
CA GLN A 12 15.99 27.91 14.37
C GLN A 12 16.07 29.43 14.30
N GLU A 13 17.08 29.91 13.57
CA GLU A 13 17.30 31.32 13.32
C GLU A 13 16.20 31.92 12.43
N VAL A 14 16.02 33.24 12.50
CA VAL A 14 14.99 33.95 11.74
C VAL A 14 15.15 33.74 10.22
N GLY A 15 16.38 33.60 9.73
CA GLY A 15 16.68 33.30 8.32
C GLY A 15 16.12 31.97 7.80
N PHE A 16 15.89 30.99 8.69
CA PHE A 16 15.22 29.73 8.33
C PHE A 16 13.73 29.94 8.01
N PHE A 17 13.09 30.93 8.65
CA PHE A 17 11.70 31.29 8.39
C PHE A 17 11.56 32.23 7.18
N ASP A 18 12.59 33.03 6.87
CA ASP A 18 12.62 33.91 5.68
C ASP A 18 12.90 33.16 4.37
N THR A 19 13.60 32.03 4.42
CA THR A 19 13.88 31.19 3.24
C THR A 19 12.75 30.23 2.88
N GLN A 20 11.78 30.00 3.78
CA GLN A 20 10.55 29.28 3.45
C GLN A 20 9.60 30.23 2.71
N THR A 21 9.35 29.91 1.44
CA THR A 21 8.68 30.71 0.42
C THR A 21 7.48 31.52 0.94
N ALA A 22 7.50 32.82 0.59
CA ALA A 22 6.67 33.96 1.01
C ALA A 22 5.12 33.89 0.82
N GLY A 23 4.50 32.69 0.88
CA GLY A 23 3.05 32.50 0.86
C GLY A 23 2.53 31.57 1.96
N SER A 24 3.41 31.05 2.82
CA SER A 24 3.10 30.08 3.85
C SER A 24 2.99 30.74 5.22
N SER A 25 1.78 30.82 5.78
CA SER A 25 1.55 31.31 7.14
C SER A 25 2.25 30.39 8.15
N THR A 26 3.44 30.78 8.56
CA THR A 26 4.54 29.99 9.15
C THR A 26 4.23 29.25 10.46
N THR A 27 3.16 29.59 11.19
CA THR A 27 2.81 28.89 12.44
C THR A 27 1.83 27.73 12.24
N TYR A 28 0.79 27.91 11.40
CA TYR A 28 -0.27 26.90 11.24
C TYR A 28 0.21 25.70 10.43
N GLN A 29 0.99 25.93 9.38
CA GLN A 29 1.53 24.86 8.54
C GLN A 29 2.55 24.01 9.30
N VAL A 30 3.44 24.62 10.08
CA VAL A 30 4.40 23.89 10.90
C VAL A 30 3.68 23.01 11.95
N VAL A 31 2.67 23.56 12.63
CA VAL A 31 1.90 22.79 13.63
C VAL A 31 1.07 21.67 12.98
N SER A 32 0.46 21.92 11.81
CA SER A 32 -0.34 20.92 11.11
C SER A 32 0.52 19.82 10.48
N LEU A 33 1.67 20.17 9.90
CA LEU A 33 2.67 19.22 9.40
C LEU A 33 3.23 18.37 10.54
N ILE A 34 3.60 18.96 11.68
CA ILE A 34 4.06 18.19 12.85
C ILE A 34 3.01 17.18 13.29
N SER A 35 1.74 17.58 13.34
CA SER A 35 0.67 16.70 13.76
C SER A 35 0.43 15.56 12.75
N SER A 36 0.36 15.90 11.46
CA SER A 36 0.11 14.95 10.37
C SER A 36 1.27 13.97 10.16
N ASP A 37 2.51 14.47 10.12
CA ASP A 37 3.72 13.66 9.96
C ASP A 37 3.93 12.77 11.17
N ALA A 38 3.78 13.31 12.39
CA ALA A 38 3.90 12.49 13.59
C ALA A 38 2.81 11.40 13.67
N ASN A 39 1.58 11.68 13.19
CA ASN A 39 0.54 10.66 13.08
C ASN A 39 0.90 9.58 12.06
N THR A 40 1.42 9.97 10.90
CA THR A 40 1.83 9.03 9.85
C THR A 40 2.98 8.14 10.33
N VAL A 41 3.98 8.70 11.01
CA VAL A 41 5.08 7.95 11.63
C VAL A 41 4.56 7.04 12.75
N GLN A 42 3.64 7.54 13.58
CA GLN A 42 3.05 6.74 14.65
C GLN A 42 2.27 5.55 14.08
N SER A 43 1.46 5.74 13.04
CA SER A 43 0.74 4.65 12.36
C SER A 43 1.69 3.65 11.70
N ALA A 44 2.76 4.14 11.05
CA ALA A 44 3.77 3.26 10.47
C ALA A 44 4.46 2.39 11.54
N LEU A 45 4.82 2.97 12.67
CA LEU A 45 5.51 2.28 13.75
C LEU A 45 4.60 1.37 14.58
N SER A 46 3.36 1.81 14.83
CA SER A 46 2.42 1.12 15.72
C SER A 46 1.61 0.04 15.02
N GLU A 47 1.40 0.13 13.71
CA GLU A 47 0.52 -0.77 12.97
C GLU A 47 1.30 -1.53 11.89
N LYS A 48 1.97 -0.81 10.97
CA LYS A 48 2.56 -1.44 9.78
C LYS A 48 3.79 -2.30 10.06
N ILE A 49 4.66 -1.88 10.96
CA ILE A 49 5.85 -2.66 11.33
C ILE A 49 5.47 -3.95 12.09
N PRO A 50 4.61 -3.90 13.14
CA PRO A 50 4.11 -5.09 13.81
C PRO A 50 3.38 -6.06 12.89
N ASP A 51 2.53 -5.54 11.99
CA ASP A 51 1.83 -6.36 11.01
C ASP A 51 2.83 -7.09 10.10
N CYS A 52 3.81 -6.37 9.54
CA CYS A 52 4.83 -6.96 8.69
C CYS A 52 5.61 -8.07 9.41
N LEU A 53 6.01 -7.83 10.66
CA LEU A 53 6.72 -8.84 11.46
C LEU A 53 5.83 -10.05 11.74
N THR A 54 4.54 -9.83 12.01
CA THR A 54 3.55 -10.89 12.24
C THR A 54 3.37 -11.76 10.99
N TYR A 55 3.19 -11.15 9.81
CA TYR A 55 3.04 -11.90 8.56
C TYR A 55 4.31 -12.66 8.18
N VAL A 56 5.49 -12.05 8.32
CA VAL A 56 6.77 -12.72 8.02
C VAL A 56 7.01 -13.89 8.98
N SER A 57 6.78 -13.69 10.28
CA SER A 57 6.94 -14.76 11.25
C SER A 57 5.93 -15.88 11.03
N ALA A 58 4.65 -15.56 10.81
CA ALA A 58 3.61 -16.55 10.50
C ALA A 58 3.95 -17.36 9.25
N PHE A 59 4.38 -16.73 8.16
CA PHE A 59 4.80 -17.40 6.92
C PHE A 59 5.91 -18.44 7.19
N LEU A 60 6.95 -18.05 7.94
CA LEU A 60 8.07 -18.92 8.27
C LEU A 60 7.65 -20.09 9.18
N PHE A 61 6.93 -19.80 10.27
CA PHE A 61 6.49 -20.83 11.20
C PHE A 61 5.52 -21.82 10.53
N CYS A 62 4.53 -21.35 9.78
CA CYS A 62 3.59 -22.20 9.07
C CYS A 62 4.28 -23.13 8.06
N HIS A 63 5.26 -22.64 7.29
CA HIS A 63 6.03 -23.48 6.38
C HIS A 63 6.87 -24.51 7.13
N ILE A 64 7.58 -24.11 8.19
CA ILE A 64 8.40 -25.02 9.01
C ILE A 64 7.51 -26.13 9.61
N PHE A 65 6.37 -25.78 10.21
CA PHE A 65 5.43 -26.75 10.76
C PHE A 65 4.89 -27.70 9.71
N ALA A 66 4.54 -27.21 8.52
CA ALA A 66 4.07 -28.05 7.43
C ALA A 66 5.14 -29.06 6.96
N PHE A 67 6.41 -28.64 6.91
CA PHE A 67 7.54 -29.54 6.60
C PHE A 67 7.73 -30.64 7.65
N VAL A 68 7.56 -30.31 8.94
CA VAL A 68 7.67 -31.28 10.04
C VAL A 68 6.53 -32.32 10.01
N LEU A 69 5.31 -31.89 9.69
CA LEU A 69 4.13 -32.75 9.65
C LEU A 69 4.10 -33.67 8.41
N SER A 70 4.34 -33.10 7.23
CA SER A 70 4.35 -33.85 5.97
C SER A 70 5.25 -33.19 4.93
N TRP A 71 6.51 -33.59 4.92
CA TRP A 71 7.52 -33.08 3.98
C TRP A 71 7.15 -33.31 2.50
N ARG A 72 6.40 -34.37 2.20
CA ARG A 72 5.93 -34.70 0.84
C ARG A 72 4.86 -33.73 0.34
N LEU A 73 3.92 -33.37 1.20
CA LEU A 73 2.91 -32.37 0.86
C LEU A 73 3.52 -30.97 0.78
N ALA A 74 4.42 -30.63 1.72
CA ALA A 74 5.13 -29.37 1.73
C ALA A 74 5.93 -29.15 0.43
N LEU A 75 6.69 -30.15 -0.02
CA LEU A 75 7.42 -30.09 -1.31
C LEU A 75 6.49 -29.86 -2.50
N ALA A 76 5.33 -30.54 -2.53
CA ALA A 76 4.35 -30.37 -3.61
C ALA A 76 3.71 -28.97 -3.61
N ALA A 77 3.72 -28.27 -2.48
CA ALA A 77 3.09 -26.97 -2.30
C ALA A 77 4.03 -25.76 -2.50
N ILE A 78 5.35 -25.95 -2.49
CA ILE A 78 6.32 -24.86 -2.78
C ILE A 78 6.03 -24.14 -4.10
N PRO A 79 5.75 -24.84 -5.23
CA PRO A 79 5.42 -24.16 -6.48
C PRO A 79 4.16 -23.30 -6.39
N LEU A 80 3.17 -23.73 -5.59
CA LEU A 80 1.95 -22.97 -5.34
C LEU A 80 2.23 -21.71 -4.52
N SER A 81 3.01 -21.81 -3.44
CA SER A 81 3.41 -20.64 -2.63
C SER A 81 4.17 -19.60 -3.47
N VAL A 82 5.11 -20.04 -4.31
CA VAL A 82 5.86 -19.14 -5.22
C VAL A 82 4.94 -18.49 -6.25
N MET A 83 3.93 -19.22 -6.74
CA MET A 83 2.93 -18.71 -7.67
C MET A 83 2.06 -17.58 -7.05
N PHE A 84 1.87 -17.52 -5.73
CA PHE A 84 1.20 -16.38 -5.07
C PHE A 84 2.10 -15.14 -4.93
N ILE A 85 3.40 -15.36 -4.67
CA ILE A 85 4.35 -14.26 -4.42
C ILE A 85 4.60 -13.45 -5.70
N VAL A 86 4.70 -14.10 -6.87
CA VAL A 86 5.05 -13.43 -8.12
C VAL A 86 4.00 -12.37 -8.55
N PRO A 87 2.70 -12.67 -8.62
CA PRO A 87 1.67 -11.67 -8.90
C PRO A 87 1.63 -10.55 -7.86
N ALA A 88 1.79 -10.87 -6.57
CA ALA A 88 1.79 -9.87 -5.51
C ALA A 88 2.90 -8.83 -5.71
N LEU A 89 4.11 -9.27 -6.06
CA LEU A 89 5.24 -8.37 -6.32
C LEU A 89 5.07 -7.55 -7.61
N VAL A 90 4.58 -8.17 -8.69
CA VAL A 90 4.40 -7.50 -9.99
C VAL A 90 3.28 -6.47 -9.91
N PHE A 91 2.10 -6.84 -9.40
CA PHE A 91 0.99 -5.91 -9.22
C PHE A 91 1.29 -4.85 -8.18
N GLY A 92 2.00 -5.19 -7.10
CA GLY A 92 2.45 -4.24 -6.09
C GLY A 92 3.34 -3.14 -6.68
N LYS A 93 4.35 -3.51 -7.48
CA LYS A 93 5.22 -2.53 -8.18
C LYS A 93 4.44 -1.67 -9.17
N MET A 94 3.60 -2.30 -10.00
CA MET A 94 2.79 -1.57 -10.97
C MET A 94 1.81 -0.58 -10.29
N MET A 95 1.25 -0.96 -9.14
CA MET A 95 0.40 -0.09 -8.31
C MET A 95 1.17 1.12 -7.78
N LEU A 96 2.37 0.90 -7.25
CA LEU A 96 3.21 1.96 -6.70
C LEU A 96 3.56 2.98 -7.80
N ASP A 97 3.98 2.51 -8.97
CA ASP A 97 4.33 3.38 -10.10
C ASP A 97 3.15 4.24 -10.58
N VAL A 98 1.94 3.66 -10.67
CA VAL A 98 0.73 4.39 -11.05
C VAL A 98 0.33 5.39 -9.97
N THR A 99 0.46 5.01 -8.70
CA THR A 99 0.14 5.87 -7.55
C THR A 99 1.07 7.08 -7.49
N MET A 100 2.38 6.90 -7.70
CA MET A 100 3.34 8.00 -7.72
C MET A 100 3.02 9.01 -8.85
N LYS A 101 2.70 8.51 -10.04
CA LYS A 101 2.27 9.37 -11.17
C LYS A 101 0.95 10.08 -10.90
N MET A 102 0.04 9.45 -10.17
CA MET A 102 -1.22 10.06 -9.76
C MET A 102 -0.99 11.21 -8.78
N ILE A 103 -0.14 11.01 -7.76
CA ILE A 103 0.22 12.04 -6.78
C ILE A 103 0.84 13.24 -7.49
N GLU A 104 1.75 13.02 -8.43
CA GLU A 104 2.37 14.08 -9.23
C GLU A 104 1.34 14.87 -10.06
N SER A 105 0.45 14.17 -10.78
CA SER A 105 -0.62 14.79 -11.57
C SER A 105 -1.61 15.57 -10.70
N TYR A 106 -1.93 15.04 -9.52
CA TYR A 106 -2.79 15.70 -8.55
C TYR A 106 -2.13 16.95 -7.96
N GLY A 107 -0.81 16.94 -7.74
CA GLY A 107 -0.04 18.10 -7.30
C GLY A 107 -0.18 19.29 -8.27
N VAL A 108 -0.21 19.05 -9.58
CA VAL A 108 -0.43 20.11 -10.58
C VAL A 108 -1.83 20.72 -10.45
N ALA A 109 -2.86 19.88 -10.30
CA ALA A 109 -4.23 20.36 -10.08
C ALA A 109 -4.36 21.13 -8.76
N GLY A 110 -3.71 20.64 -7.70
CA GLY A 110 -3.62 21.28 -6.39
C GLY A 110 -2.97 22.66 -6.47
N GLY A 111 -1.87 22.81 -7.20
CA GLY A 111 -1.19 24.10 -7.41
C GLY A 111 -2.07 25.12 -8.15
N ILE A 112 -2.85 24.69 -9.16
CA ILE A 112 -3.81 25.57 -9.86
C ILE A 112 -4.90 26.05 -8.89
N ALA A 113 -5.44 25.16 -8.06
CA ALA A 113 -6.45 25.50 -7.07
C ALA A 113 -5.89 26.45 -6.00
N GLU A 114 -4.69 26.18 -5.50
CA GLU A 114 -4.01 27.01 -4.51
C GLU A 114 -3.76 28.43 -5.04
N GLN A 115 -3.25 28.54 -6.28
CA GLN A 115 -3.04 29.85 -6.92
C GLN A 115 -4.36 30.61 -7.12
N ALA A 116 -5.42 29.91 -7.53
CA ALA A 116 -6.75 30.50 -7.72
C ALA A 116 -7.33 31.05 -6.41
N ILE A 117 -7.21 30.30 -5.32
CA ILE A 117 -7.72 30.68 -4.00
C ILE A 117 -6.88 31.80 -3.39
N SER A 118 -5.55 31.69 -3.47
CA SER A 118 -4.62 32.70 -2.96
C SER A 118 -4.82 34.06 -3.64
N SER A 119 -5.07 34.06 -4.96
CA SER A 119 -5.30 35.26 -5.77
C SER A 119 -6.76 35.48 -6.17
N ILE A 120 -7.71 35.11 -5.31
CA ILE A 120 -9.16 35.11 -5.64
C ILE A 120 -9.68 36.47 -6.12
N ARG A 121 -9.19 37.58 -5.54
CA ARG A 121 -9.59 38.94 -5.96
C ARG A 121 -9.15 39.24 -7.39
N THR A 122 -7.99 38.75 -7.81
CA THR A 122 -7.46 38.91 -9.16
C THR A 122 -8.23 38.04 -10.15
N VAL A 123 -8.56 36.81 -9.78
CA VAL A 123 -9.41 35.94 -10.63
C VAL A 123 -10.77 36.59 -10.86
N PHE A 124 -11.38 37.15 -9.81
CA PHE A 124 -12.66 37.84 -9.89
C PHE A 124 -12.58 39.13 -10.72
N SER A 125 -11.56 39.97 -10.51
CA SER A 125 -11.41 41.25 -11.22
C SER A 125 -11.22 41.08 -12.73
N TYR A 126 -10.60 39.96 -13.15
CA TYR A 126 -10.41 39.62 -14.57
C TYR A 126 -11.53 38.73 -15.14
N VAL A 127 -12.58 38.41 -14.37
CA VAL A 127 -13.65 37.47 -14.77
C VAL A 127 -13.06 36.12 -15.25
N GLY A 128 -11.99 35.68 -14.60
CA GLY A 128 -11.17 34.52 -14.98
C GLY A 128 -11.65 33.19 -14.39
N GLU A 129 -12.81 33.16 -13.72
CA GLU A 129 -13.33 31.99 -13.01
C GLU A 129 -13.50 30.78 -13.93
N ASN A 130 -14.19 30.97 -15.07
CA ASN A 130 -14.41 29.91 -16.05
C ASN A 130 -13.10 29.40 -16.66
N GLN A 131 -12.13 30.28 -16.91
CA GLN A 131 -10.82 29.88 -17.43
C GLN A 131 -10.05 29.04 -16.42
N THR A 132 -10.10 29.42 -15.15
CA THR A 132 -9.41 28.74 -14.05
C THR A 132 -10.05 27.37 -13.77
N LEU A 133 -11.39 27.31 -13.74
CA LEU A 133 -12.14 26.06 -13.65
C LEU A 133 -11.82 25.11 -14.80
N LYS A 134 -11.75 25.62 -16.04
CA LYS A 134 -11.39 24.78 -17.19
C LYS A 134 -9.98 24.22 -17.05
N ARG A 135 -9.00 25.03 -16.63
CA ARG A 135 -7.61 24.59 -16.38
C ARG A 135 -7.54 23.51 -15.29
N PHE A 136 -8.26 23.71 -14.18
CA PHE A 136 -8.33 22.74 -13.09
C PHE A 136 -8.97 21.41 -13.55
N SER A 137 -10.08 21.49 -14.29
CA SER A 137 -10.77 20.32 -14.85
C SER A 137 -9.87 19.53 -15.81
N THR A 138 -9.15 20.22 -16.72
CA THR A 138 -8.19 19.58 -17.62
C THR A 138 -7.05 18.89 -16.86
N ALA A 139 -6.54 19.50 -15.78
CA ALA A 139 -5.51 18.89 -14.94
C ALA A 139 -6.03 17.64 -14.20
N LEU A 140 -7.27 17.68 -13.71
CA LEU A 140 -7.91 16.53 -13.06
C LEU A 140 -8.21 15.37 -14.00
N GLN A 141 -8.50 15.63 -15.28
CA GLN A 141 -8.79 14.58 -16.25
C GLN A 141 -7.63 13.58 -16.37
N LYS A 142 -6.38 14.06 -16.35
CA LYS A 142 -5.19 13.21 -16.33
C LYS A 142 -5.11 12.34 -15.07
N THR A 143 -5.44 12.90 -13.92
CA THR A 143 -5.50 12.15 -12.65
C THR A 143 -6.61 11.11 -12.67
N MET A 144 -7.76 11.42 -13.27
CA MET A 144 -8.88 10.49 -13.42
C MET A 144 -8.50 9.29 -14.31
N GLU A 145 -7.83 9.51 -15.44
CA GLU A 145 -7.36 8.42 -16.32
C GLU A 145 -6.39 7.48 -15.60
N LEU A 146 -5.44 8.04 -14.84
CA LEU A 146 -4.53 7.26 -13.99
C LEU A 146 -5.30 6.49 -12.90
N GLY A 147 -6.33 7.09 -12.33
CA GLY A 147 -7.21 6.46 -11.34
C GLY A 147 -8.01 5.30 -11.90
N ILE A 148 -8.53 5.41 -13.13
CA ILE A 148 -9.20 4.30 -13.81
C ILE A 148 -8.22 3.14 -14.04
N LYS A 149 -7.00 3.45 -14.50
CA LYS A 149 -5.96 2.43 -14.68
C LYS A 149 -5.57 1.75 -13.37
N GLN A 150 -5.46 2.51 -12.28
CA GLN A 150 -5.24 1.96 -10.95
C GLN A 150 -6.41 1.10 -10.49
N GLY A 151 -7.65 1.56 -10.70
CA GLY A 151 -8.85 0.80 -10.36
C GLY A 151 -8.89 -0.55 -11.07
N PHE A 152 -8.59 -0.57 -12.38
CA PHE A 152 -8.54 -1.81 -13.16
C PHE A 152 -7.45 -2.76 -12.68
N ALA A 153 -6.24 -2.25 -12.45
CA ALA A 153 -5.14 -3.08 -11.95
C ALA A 153 -5.40 -3.60 -10.52
N LYS A 154 -6.11 -2.84 -9.67
CA LYS A 154 -6.54 -3.30 -8.33
C LYS A 154 -7.62 -4.38 -8.46
N GLY A 155 -8.56 -4.20 -9.38
CA GLY A 155 -9.57 -5.21 -9.70
C GLY A 155 -8.95 -6.51 -10.19
N LEU A 156 -7.94 -6.44 -11.06
CA LEU A 156 -7.20 -7.59 -11.55
C LEU A 156 -6.42 -8.29 -10.43
N MET A 157 -5.80 -7.53 -9.52
CA MET A 157 -5.13 -8.06 -8.33
C MET A 157 -6.11 -8.83 -7.43
N LEU A 158 -7.27 -8.25 -7.12
CA LEU A 158 -8.30 -8.93 -6.34
C LEU A 158 -8.86 -10.17 -7.06
N GLY A 159 -9.05 -10.09 -8.38
CA GLY A 159 -9.48 -11.24 -9.18
C GLY A 159 -8.46 -12.38 -9.17
N SER A 160 -7.16 -12.06 -9.16
CA SER A 160 -6.09 -13.06 -9.08
C SER A 160 -6.07 -13.85 -7.76
N MET A 161 -6.70 -13.32 -6.69
CA MET A 161 -6.85 -14.06 -5.42
C MET A 161 -7.71 -15.32 -5.57
N GLY A 162 -8.50 -15.46 -6.64
CA GLY A 162 -9.25 -16.68 -6.93
C GLY A 162 -8.37 -17.93 -7.12
N VAL A 163 -7.08 -17.75 -7.39
CA VAL A 163 -6.08 -18.84 -7.45
C VAL A 163 -5.99 -19.62 -6.13
N ILE A 164 -6.38 -19.01 -5.00
CA ILE A 164 -6.42 -19.69 -3.69
C ILE A 164 -7.30 -20.93 -3.71
N TYR A 165 -8.45 -20.88 -4.39
CA TYR A 165 -9.37 -22.02 -4.47
C TYR A 165 -8.79 -23.17 -5.31
N VAL A 166 -8.00 -22.85 -6.34
CA VAL A 166 -7.28 -23.85 -7.13
C VAL A 166 -6.20 -24.52 -6.27
N SER A 167 -5.50 -23.75 -5.43
CA SER A 167 -4.51 -24.28 -4.48
C SER A 167 -5.17 -25.22 -3.45
N TRP A 168 -6.31 -24.83 -2.88
CA TRP A 168 -7.10 -25.68 -1.98
C TRP A 168 -7.49 -27.01 -2.65
N GLY A 169 -7.98 -26.94 -3.89
CA GLY A 169 -8.36 -28.13 -4.66
C GLY A 169 -7.17 -29.06 -4.94
N PHE A 170 -6.02 -28.49 -5.33
CA PHE A 170 -4.81 -29.27 -5.58
C PHE A 170 -4.29 -29.96 -4.31
N GLN A 171 -4.24 -29.25 -3.18
CA GLN A 171 -3.79 -29.85 -1.91
C GLN A 171 -4.76 -30.91 -1.40
N ALA A 172 -6.06 -30.75 -1.60
CA ALA A 172 -7.03 -31.79 -1.27
C ALA A 172 -6.81 -33.05 -2.11
N TRP A 173 -6.54 -32.90 -3.41
CA TRP A 173 -6.26 -34.03 -4.30
C TRP A 173 -4.94 -34.75 -3.94
N VAL A 174 -3.84 -34.02 -3.82
CA VAL A 174 -2.53 -34.59 -3.42
C VAL A 174 -2.59 -35.18 -2.01
N GLY A 175 -3.31 -34.52 -1.10
CA GLY A 175 -3.51 -35.00 0.25
C GLY A 175 -4.25 -36.34 0.28
N THR A 176 -5.33 -36.47 -0.51
CA THR A 176 -6.07 -37.74 -0.64
C THR A 176 -5.18 -38.84 -1.21
N PHE A 177 -4.38 -38.54 -2.25
CA PHE A 177 -3.43 -39.50 -2.81
C PHE A 177 -2.37 -39.96 -1.80
N LEU A 178 -1.85 -39.06 -0.96
CA LEU A 178 -0.88 -39.39 0.09
C LEU A 178 -1.48 -40.29 1.17
N ILE A 179 -2.74 -40.08 1.54
CA ILE A 179 -3.43 -40.88 2.55
C ILE A 179 -3.68 -42.30 2.00
N SER A 180 -4.18 -42.41 0.77
CA SER A 180 -4.57 -43.69 0.16
C SER A 180 -3.38 -44.58 -0.21
N GLU A 181 -2.34 -44.03 -0.84
CA GLU A 181 -1.24 -44.83 -1.40
C GLU A 181 -0.05 -45.00 -0.42
N LYS A 182 0.16 -44.02 0.47
CA LYS A 182 1.36 -43.95 1.33
C LYS A 182 1.05 -44.12 2.81
N GLY A 183 -0.22 -44.26 3.19
CA GLY A 183 -0.64 -44.52 4.57
C GLY A 183 -0.34 -43.38 5.55
N GLU A 184 -0.20 -42.15 5.05
CA GLU A 184 0.04 -40.97 5.88
C GLU A 184 -1.19 -40.67 6.76
N LYS A 185 -0.96 -40.19 7.99
CA LYS A 185 -2.06 -39.80 8.89
C LYS A 185 -2.79 -38.60 8.30
N GLY A 186 -4.07 -38.77 7.95
CA GLY A 186 -4.89 -37.70 7.35
C GLY A 186 -4.93 -36.41 8.16
N GLY A 187 -4.89 -36.50 9.50
CA GLY A 187 -4.79 -35.33 10.37
C GLY A 187 -3.52 -34.50 10.14
N HIS A 188 -2.37 -35.14 9.93
CA HIS A 188 -1.11 -34.43 9.68
C HIS A 188 -1.11 -33.75 8.31
N VAL A 189 -1.64 -34.44 7.29
CA VAL A 189 -1.76 -33.92 5.92
C VAL A 189 -2.71 -32.72 5.87
N PHE A 190 -3.85 -32.79 6.56
CA PHE A 190 -4.80 -31.67 6.63
C PHE A 190 -4.20 -30.45 7.34
N VAL A 191 -3.56 -30.65 8.50
CA VAL A 191 -2.94 -29.56 9.25
C VAL A 191 -1.76 -28.96 8.49
N ALA A 192 -0.96 -29.76 7.78
CA ALA A 192 0.11 -29.26 6.92
C ALA A 192 -0.45 -28.42 5.76
N GLY A 193 -1.50 -28.91 5.08
CA GLY A 193 -2.15 -28.17 3.99
C GLY A 193 -2.73 -26.83 4.45
N PHE A 194 -3.44 -26.83 5.58
CA PHE A 194 -3.99 -25.63 6.20
C PHE A 194 -2.91 -24.60 6.55
N ASN A 195 -1.80 -25.04 7.16
CA ASN A 195 -0.68 -24.15 7.49
C ASN A 195 -0.04 -23.53 6.25
N ILE A 196 0.16 -24.28 5.17
CA ILE A 196 0.76 -23.75 3.95
C ILE A 196 -0.12 -22.65 3.34
N LEU A 197 -1.44 -22.84 3.34
CA LEU A 197 -2.38 -21.87 2.80
C LEU A 197 -2.51 -20.62 3.67
N MET A 198 -2.66 -20.80 4.99
CA MET A 198 -2.75 -19.67 5.92
C MET A 198 -1.43 -18.91 6.03
N GLY A 199 -0.29 -19.59 5.87
CA GLY A 199 1.02 -18.95 5.84
C GLY A 199 1.20 -18.10 4.58
N GLY A 200 0.55 -18.43 3.46
CA GLY A 200 0.63 -17.69 2.20
C GLY A 200 -0.34 -16.51 2.07
N LEU A 201 -1.21 -16.28 3.07
CA LEU A 201 -2.20 -15.20 3.11
C LEU A 201 -1.67 -14.00 3.90
#